data_AF-A0A0D0VRC3-F1
#
_entry.id   AF-A0A0D0VRC3-F1
#
_cell.length_a   1.000
_cell.length_b   1.000
_cell.length_c   1.000
_cell.angle_alpha   90.00
_cell.angle_beta   90.00
_cell.angle_gamma   90.00
#
_symmetry.space_group_name_H-M   'P 1'
#
loop_
_entity.id
_entity.type
_entity.pdbx_description
1 polymer ?
#
loop_
_entity_poly.entity_id
_entity_poly.type
_entity_poly.pdbx_seq_one_letter_code
_entity_poly.pdbx_strand_id
1 'polypeptide(L)'
;MQQLLNPFAQKYPDAVDSTLFTQGVCLAFNRSGPFAGHYLAVGNSHGTVEIWDVETRGVIRVLEGHVKAVEGLSWSRNNRYLLSASSDGTAIVWDLSVLPHPLLSPRTPLTSAPHAGPSSSRLHTIRFDSSVISASFHPRNSRIILVVLSCGEAAIVDMRKGGGKYRLEDVLDEDETAVNRKRISMTCADFSPCGSRVYVGTSNGMLVVIDPVTRQILQRAKLANSGIRQLSFDTSGFHLLTSATDRALRLLHIDPLTLSLSPLHRFQDLINRTPWNSIGFSGDAEYVMGGAAHKMAHNVFIWDRESGVLVKVLEGPKEPLIACTWHPTKPIIASITTSGDIHVWQTSSPDNWAAFAPGFEELEENVEYDEREDEFDIEDETELNRRKDLEEDITIDLLTPQEDAFPRRTRPILSLPSNIIFANDDEQLEAMRLIGSISTVAKWADKDTAVYGDAVVNGDEEKEEFGEAAEGAADGDDWEGFYLSQDLLSDIRNDEEAGT
;
A
#
# COMPACT_ATOMS: atom_id res chain seq x y z
N MET A 1 -17.87 3.07 2.73
CA MET A 1 -19.20 3.36 3.29
C MET A 1 -19.24 4.64 4.13
N GLN A 2 -18.43 4.84 5.18
CA GLN A 2 -18.50 6.08 5.98
C GLN A 2 -18.33 7.40 5.18
N GLN A 3 -17.50 7.42 4.14
CA GLN A 3 -17.34 8.61 3.27
C GLN A 3 -18.59 8.94 2.42
N LEU A 4 -19.43 7.95 2.11
CA LEU A 4 -20.69 8.18 1.36
C LEU A 4 -21.74 8.87 2.24
N LEU A 5 -21.66 8.68 3.56
CA LEU A 5 -22.56 9.33 4.53
C LEU A 5 -22.13 10.75 4.88
N ASN A 6 -20.88 11.15 4.60
CA ASN A 6 -20.40 12.51 4.87
C ASN A 6 -19.60 13.06 3.68
N PRO A 7 -20.26 13.67 2.68
CA PRO A 7 -19.59 14.26 1.52
C PRO A 7 -18.69 15.47 1.86
N PHE A 8 -18.79 16.00 3.08
CA PHE A 8 -17.98 17.11 3.58
C PHE A 8 -16.78 16.65 4.43
N ALA A 9 -16.52 15.34 4.51
CA ALA A 9 -15.41 14.81 5.28
C ALA A 9 -14.06 15.36 4.77
N GLN A 10 -13.24 15.84 5.71
CA GLN A 10 -11.91 16.36 5.42
C GLN A 10 -11.03 15.27 4.77
N LYS A 11 -10.33 15.62 3.68
CA LYS A 11 -9.52 14.67 2.89
C LYS A 11 -8.11 14.42 3.45
N TYR A 12 -7.74 15.07 4.55
CA TYR A 12 -6.47 14.89 5.23
C TYR A 12 -6.70 14.91 6.75
N PRO A 13 -5.88 14.20 7.54
CA PRO A 13 -6.01 14.18 9.00
C PRO A 13 -5.61 15.53 9.60
N ASP A 14 -6.15 15.86 10.78
CA ASP A 14 -5.84 17.11 11.47
C ASP A 14 -5.08 16.92 12.80
N ALA A 15 -5.37 15.86 13.56
CA ALA A 15 -4.81 15.64 14.89
C ALA A 15 -4.39 14.19 15.12
N VAL A 16 -3.60 13.97 16.18
CA VAL A 16 -3.34 12.63 16.71
C VAL A 16 -4.58 12.16 17.45
N ASP A 17 -5.17 11.05 16.99
CA ASP A 17 -6.34 10.44 17.60
C ASP A 17 -5.93 9.41 18.66
N SER A 18 -4.93 8.59 18.35
CA SER A 18 -4.50 7.50 19.23
C SER A 18 -3.04 7.15 19.11
N THR A 19 -2.53 6.45 20.13
CA THR A 19 -1.15 5.96 20.21
C THR A 19 -1.16 4.45 20.43
N LEU A 20 -0.45 3.72 19.57
CA LEU A 20 -0.19 2.29 19.71
C LEU A 20 1.22 2.14 20.29
N PHE A 21 1.32 1.58 21.49
CA PHE A 21 2.59 1.42 22.19
C PHE A 21 3.32 0.19 21.66
N THR A 22 4.49 0.40 21.07
CA THR A 22 5.35 -0.65 20.50
C THR A 22 6.80 -0.15 20.42
N GLN A 23 7.70 -0.93 19.83
CA GLN A 23 9.10 -0.58 19.64
C GLN A 23 9.46 -0.53 18.15
N GLY A 24 8.58 0.12 17.39
CA GLY A 24 8.62 0.18 15.94
C GLY A 24 9.76 1.03 15.40
N VAL A 25 10.24 0.69 14.21
CA VAL A 25 11.26 1.42 13.45
C VAL A 25 10.78 1.68 12.02
N CYS A 26 10.08 0.72 11.42
CA CYS A 26 9.46 0.87 10.10
C CYS A 26 8.00 0.41 10.15
N LEU A 27 7.19 0.92 9.22
CA LEU A 27 5.76 0.65 9.17
C LEU A 27 5.28 0.53 7.71
N ALA A 28 4.21 -0.25 7.48
CA ALA A 28 3.59 -0.39 6.17
C ALA A 28 2.13 -0.85 6.29
N PHE A 29 1.20 -0.08 5.71
CA PHE A 29 -0.17 -0.56 5.50
C PHE A 29 -0.23 -1.60 4.39
N ASN A 30 -1.17 -2.53 4.51
CA ASN A 30 -1.52 -3.42 3.41
C ASN A 30 -2.20 -2.60 2.29
N ARG A 31 -1.68 -2.68 1.06
CA ARG A 31 -1.97 -1.68 0.02
C ARG A 31 -3.17 -1.97 -0.88
N SER A 32 -3.62 -3.22 -0.96
CA SER A 32 -4.55 -3.63 -2.03
C SER A 32 -5.63 -4.59 -1.57
N GLY A 33 -6.70 -4.66 -2.37
CA GLY A 33 -7.86 -5.51 -2.13
C GLY A 33 -8.92 -4.85 -1.26
N PRO A 34 -10.01 -5.58 -0.94
CA PRO A 34 -11.12 -5.05 -0.15
C PRO A 34 -10.69 -4.60 1.26
N PHE A 35 -9.63 -5.21 1.79
CA PHE A 35 -9.10 -4.91 3.12
C PHE A 35 -7.97 -3.88 3.11
N ALA A 36 -7.74 -3.13 2.02
CA ALA A 36 -6.63 -2.18 1.93
C ALA A 36 -6.65 -1.17 3.09
N GLY A 37 -5.54 -1.12 3.83
CA GLY A 37 -5.34 -0.26 5.00
C GLY A 37 -5.89 -0.80 6.33
N HIS A 38 -6.58 -1.94 6.35
CA HIS A 38 -7.07 -2.56 7.60
C HIS A 38 -5.93 -3.03 8.51
N TYR A 39 -4.80 -3.43 7.91
CA TYR A 39 -3.67 -3.98 8.65
C TYR A 39 -2.43 -3.10 8.52
N LEU A 40 -1.80 -2.82 9.65
CA LEU A 40 -0.53 -2.13 9.75
C LEU A 40 0.56 -3.10 10.20
N ALA A 41 1.52 -3.37 9.33
CA ALA A 41 2.74 -4.09 9.71
C ALA A 41 3.74 -3.12 10.33
N VAL A 42 4.35 -3.52 11.44
CA VAL A 42 5.33 -2.74 12.21
C VAL A 42 6.56 -3.60 12.42
N GLY A 43 7.72 -3.09 12.02
CA GLY A 43 9.00 -3.77 12.20
C GLY A 43 9.72 -3.17 13.39
N ASN A 44 10.12 -4.00 14.35
CA ASN A 44 10.73 -3.54 15.59
C ASN A 44 12.26 -3.50 15.52
N SER A 45 12.85 -2.73 16.42
CA SER A 45 14.30 -2.64 16.61
C SER A 45 14.96 -3.95 17.06
N HIS A 46 14.19 -4.87 17.64
CA HIS A 46 14.64 -6.17 18.14
C HIS A 46 14.41 -7.35 17.18
N GLY A 47 13.96 -7.10 15.94
CA GLY A 47 13.81 -8.16 14.94
C GLY A 47 12.48 -8.93 14.97
N THR A 48 11.50 -8.42 15.72
CA THR A 48 10.11 -8.87 15.64
C THR A 48 9.34 -8.02 14.64
N VAL A 49 8.32 -8.62 14.02
CA VAL A 49 7.35 -7.90 13.18
C VAL A 49 5.96 -8.09 13.76
N GLU A 50 5.29 -7.00 14.09
CA GLU A 50 3.93 -6.99 14.62
C GLU A 50 2.94 -6.61 13.53
N ILE A 51 1.78 -7.27 13.51
CA ILE A 51 0.67 -6.92 12.63
C ILE A 51 -0.47 -6.42 13.51
N TRP A 52 -0.81 -5.16 13.29
CA TRP A 52 -1.87 -4.45 14.00
C TRP A 52 -3.12 -4.36 13.14
N ASP A 53 -4.27 -4.53 13.77
CA ASP A 53 -5.56 -4.12 13.24
C ASP A 53 -5.76 -2.63 13.53
N VAL A 54 -6.03 -1.85 12.50
CA VAL A 54 -6.25 -0.41 12.64
C VAL A 54 -7.60 -0.11 13.31
N GLU A 55 -8.60 -0.96 13.09
CA GLU A 55 -9.96 -0.74 13.59
C GLU A 55 -10.07 -1.09 15.07
N THR A 56 -9.63 -2.29 15.45
CA THR A 56 -9.64 -2.72 16.86
C THR A 56 -8.47 -2.17 17.67
N ARG A 57 -7.45 -1.59 17.01
CA ARG A 57 -6.20 -1.11 17.63
C ARG A 57 -5.47 -2.21 18.40
N GLY A 58 -5.66 -3.46 17.97
CA GLY A 58 -5.09 -4.65 18.60
C GLY A 58 -3.97 -5.27 17.77
N VAL A 59 -3.02 -5.92 18.44
CA VAL A 59 -2.02 -6.78 17.79
C VAL A 59 -2.69 -8.10 17.42
N ILE A 60 -2.75 -8.41 16.13
CA ILE A 60 -3.29 -9.68 15.64
C ILE A 60 -2.20 -10.76 15.63
N ARG A 61 -0.97 -10.39 15.24
CA ARG A 61 0.15 -11.33 15.12
C ARG A 61 1.49 -10.73 15.46
N VAL A 62 2.36 -11.58 16.00
CA VAL A 62 3.78 -11.29 16.20
C VAL A 62 4.60 -12.35 15.46
N LEU A 63 5.52 -11.90 14.62
CA LEU A 63 6.38 -12.73 13.78
C LEU A 63 7.81 -12.59 14.28
N GLU A 64 8.35 -13.67 14.85
CA GLU A 64 9.69 -13.70 15.42
C GLU A 64 10.68 -14.39 14.49
N GLY A 65 11.77 -13.71 14.17
CA GLY A 65 12.80 -14.37 13.37
C GLY A 65 14.04 -13.60 12.96
N HIS A 66 13.99 -12.28 12.94
CA HIS A 66 15.18 -11.49 12.70
C HIS A 66 16.00 -11.36 13.98
N VAL A 67 17.31 -11.21 13.82
CA VAL A 67 18.25 -11.04 14.94
C VAL A 67 18.49 -9.56 15.25
N LYS A 68 18.25 -8.68 14.27
CA LYS A 68 18.45 -7.23 14.37
C LYS A 68 17.20 -6.49 13.88
N ALA A 69 17.22 -5.17 14.03
CA ALA A 69 16.17 -4.27 13.58
C ALA A 69 15.66 -4.60 12.17
N VAL A 70 14.34 -4.55 12.03
CA VAL A 70 13.64 -4.66 10.75
C VAL A 70 13.58 -3.25 10.15
N GLU A 71 14.19 -3.08 8.97
CA GLU A 71 14.35 -1.77 8.31
C GLU A 71 13.31 -1.55 7.22
N GLY A 72 12.76 -2.63 6.65
CA GLY A 72 11.83 -2.57 5.54
C GLY A 72 10.74 -3.64 5.62
N LEU A 73 9.54 -3.26 5.23
CA LEU A 73 8.36 -4.12 5.17
C LEU A 73 7.64 -3.95 3.83
N SER A 74 7.15 -5.05 3.27
CA SER A 74 6.36 -5.04 2.05
C SER A 74 5.28 -6.11 2.10
N TRP A 75 4.03 -5.71 1.88
CA TRP A 75 2.90 -6.61 1.77
C TRP A 75 2.82 -7.20 0.37
N SER A 76 2.46 -8.48 0.28
CA SER A 76 2.06 -9.04 -1.00
C SER A 76 0.75 -8.42 -1.48
N ARG A 77 0.54 -8.44 -2.79
CA ARG A 77 -0.69 -7.95 -3.44
C ARG A 77 -1.99 -8.54 -2.86
N ASN A 78 -1.97 -9.82 -2.50
CA ASN A 78 -3.12 -10.51 -1.93
C ASN A 78 -3.17 -10.44 -0.40
N ASN A 79 -2.29 -9.66 0.24
CA ASN A 79 -2.13 -9.54 1.69
C ASN A 79 -1.86 -10.87 2.43
N ARG A 80 -1.57 -11.96 1.71
CA ARG A 80 -1.28 -13.27 2.31
C ARG A 80 0.16 -13.37 2.81
N TYR A 81 1.10 -12.73 2.13
CA TYR A 81 2.51 -12.79 2.47
C TYR A 81 3.01 -11.42 2.94
N LEU A 82 3.91 -11.44 3.91
CA LEU A 82 4.64 -10.27 4.36
C LEU A 82 6.13 -10.50 4.10
N LEU A 83 6.81 -9.50 3.56
CA LEU A 83 8.25 -9.50 3.38
C LEU A 83 8.86 -8.54 4.38
N SER A 84 9.81 -9.01 5.17
CA SER A 84 10.60 -8.18 6.09
C SER A 84 12.07 -8.20 5.69
N ALA A 85 12.70 -7.03 5.73
CA ALA A 85 14.12 -6.81 5.49
C ALA A 85 14.79 -6.35 6.78
N SER A 86 15.94 -6.93 7.11
CA SER A 86 16.63 -6.62 8.36
C SER A 86 18.10 -6.27 8.19
N SER A 87 18.56 -5.50 9.16
CA SER A 87 19.97 -5.21 9.40
C SER A 87 20.84 -6.45 9.71
N ASP A 88 20.22 -7.62 9.91
CA ASP A 88 20.91 -8.91 10.06
C ASP A 88 21.40 -9.53 8.73
N GLY A 89 21.12 -8.88 7.60
CA GLY A 89 21.51 -9.37 6.27
C GLY A 89 20.55 -10.42 5.71
N THR A 90 19.34 -10.54 6.28
CA THR A 90 18.31 -11.45 5.78
C THR A 90 17.05 -10.70 5.36
N ALA A 91 16.40 -11.25 4.33
CA ALA A 91 15.02 -10.93 4.00
C ALA A 91 14.16 -12.18 4.23
N ILE A 92 13.05 -12.04 4.96
CA ILE A 92 12.17 -13.14 5.32
C ILE A 92 10.80 -12.94 4.67
N VAL A 93 10.30 -14.00 4.02
CA VAL A 93 8.92 -14.08 3.54
C VAL A 93 8.10 -14.87 4.56
N TRP A 94 7.05 -14.26 5.06
CA TRP A 94 6.09 -14.82 6.00
C TRP A 94 4.81 -15.18 5.28
N ASP A 95 4.21 -16.33 5.60
CA ASP A 95 2.86 -16.70 5.19
C ASP A 95 1.91 -16.44 6.37
N LEU A 96 1.00 -15.48 6.18
CA LEU A 96 0.04 -15.06 7.20
C LEU A 96 -1.19 -15.97 7.26
N SER A 97 -1.38 -16.86 6.29
CA SER A 97 -2.47 -17.85 6.32
C SER A 97 -2.25 -18.93 7.38
N VAL A 98 -0.99 -19.20 7.75
CA VAL A 98 -0.66 -20.20 8.76
C VAL A 98 -0.94 -19.62 10.14
N LEU A 99 -2.06 -19.98 10.77
CA LEU A 99 -2.33 -19.66 12.17
C LEU A 99 -1.32 -20.39 13.07
N PRO A 100 -0.51 -19.70 13.90
CA PRO A 100 0.27 -20.34 14.95
C PRO A 100 -0.68 -20.69 16.10
N HIS A 101 -1.57 -21.66 15.92
CA HIS A 101 -2.44 -22.11 17.02
C HIS A 101 -1.69 -23.14 17.88
N PRO A 102 -1.60 -22.95 19.21
CA PRO A 102 -0.99 -23.94 20.12
C PRO A 102 -1.68 -25.32 20.14
N LEU A 103 -2.92 -25.43 19.66
CA LEU A 103 -3.73 -26.65 19.74
C LEU A 103 -3.81 -27.43 18.42
N LEU A 104 -3.32 -26.87 17.31
CA LEU A 104 -3.34 -27.52 15.98
C LEU A 104 -1.98 -28.16 15.62
N SER A 105 -1.01 -28.21 16.53
CA SER A 105 0.16 -29.07 16.36
C SER A 105 -0.28 -30.54 16.52
N PRO A 106 -0.08 -31.42 15.52
CA PRO A 106 -0.29 -32.84 15.73
C PRO A 106 0.62 -33.27 16.88
N ARG A 107 0.03 -33.77 17.97
CA ARG A 107 0.75 -34.50 19.02
C ARG A 107 1.36 -35.75 18.38
N THR A 108 2.52 -35.62 17.76
CA THR A 108 3.34 -36.77 17.41
C THR A 108 3.87 -37.36 18.73
N PRO A 109 3.62 -38.66 18.98
CA PRO A 109 4.11 -39.29 20.19
C PRO A 109 5.63 -39.27 20.24
N LEU A 110 6.16 -38.98 21.44
CA LEU A 110 7.57 -38.88 21.81
C LEU A 110 8.40 -40.08 21.34
N THR A 111 8.97 -40.01 20.13
CA THR A 111 10.12 -40.84 19.74
C THR A 111 10.82 -40.24 18.51
N SER A 112 12.05 -39.80 18.74
CA SER A 112 13.13 -39.56 17.76
C SER A 112 12.94 -38.50 16.66
N ALA A 113 13.16 -37.23 16.99
CA ALA A 113 13.90 -36.27 16.14
C ALA A 113 14.29 -35.01 16.95
N PRO A 114 15.57 -34.63 17.07
CA PRO A 114 15.94 -33.33 17.59
C PRO A 114 15.93 -32.32 16.42
N HIS A 115 15.33 -31.13 16.62
CA HIS A 115 15.37 -29.92 15.77
C HIS A 115 14.18 -29.58 14.83
N ALA A 116 12.93 -29.83 15.23
CA ALA A 116 11.79 -29.09 14.66
C ALA A 116 11.29 -28.06 15.70
N GLY A 117 11.69 -26.79 15.54
CA GLY A 117 11.18 -25.64 16.31
C GLY A 117 9.74 -25.25 15.91
N PRO A 118 9.10 -24.33 16.65
CA PRO A 118 7.65 -24.15 16.62
C PRO A 118 7.15 -23.66 15.25
N SER A 119 6.17 -24.38 14.69
CA SER A 119 5.15 -23.94 13.71
C SER A 119 5.42 -22.60 13.00
N SER A 120 6.43 -22.56 12.14
CA SER A 120 6.94 -21.29 11.61
C SER A 120 6.05 -20.77 10.49
N SER A 121 5.38 -19.63 10.72
CA SER A 121 4.80 -18.77 9.67
C SER A 121 5.84 -18.29 8.66
N ARG A 122 7.12 -18.64 8.84
CA ARG A 122 8.24 -18.32 7.96
C ARG A 122 8.28 -19.25 6.75
N LEU A 123 8.01 -18.70 5.57
CA LEU A 123 8.05 -19.44 4.31
C LEU A 123 9.48 -19.53 3.74
N HIS A 124 10.17 -18.39 3.66
CA HIS A 124 11.53 -18.32 3.09
C HIS A 124 12.43 -17.40 3.91
N THR A 125 13.69 -17.78 4.07
CA THR A 125 14.76 -16.91 4.61
C THR A 125 15.85 -16.77 3.58
N ILE A 126 16.02 -15.55 3.07
CA ILE A 126 16.94 -15.22 2.01
C ILE A 126 18.10 -14.44 2.61
N ARG A 127 19.30 -15.03 2.63
CA ARG A 127 20.51 -14.40 3.18
C ARG A 127 21.28 -13.62 2.12
N PHE A 128 21.87 -12.52 2.53
CA PHE A 128 22.74 -11.66 1.73
C PHE A 128 24.07 -11.42 2.46
N ASP A 129 25.08 -11.02 1.70
CA ASP A 129 26.42 -10.74 2.24
C ASP A 129 26.53 -9.36 2.90
N SER A 130 25.43 -8.59 2.88
CA SER A 130 25.34 -7.24 3.44
C SER A 130 23.95 -7.00 4.02
N SER A 131 23.85 -5.98 4.88
CA SER A 131 22.61 -5.55 5.51
C SER A 131 21.54 -5.19 4.46
N VAL A 132 20.30 -5.65 4.67
CA VAL A 132 19.20 -5.36 3.75
C VAL A 132 18.52 -4.08 4.20
N ILE A 133 18.58 -3.03 3.37
CA ILE A 133 17.97 -1.72 3.66
C ILE A 133 16.47 -1.76 3.37
N SER A 134 16.10 -2.31 2.22
CA SER A 134 14.70 -2.43 1.82
C SER A 134 14.50 -3.68 0.97
N ALA A 135 13.29 -4.22 1.05
CA ALA A 135 12.84 -5.28 0.17
C ALA A 135 11.37 -5.06 -0.19
N SER A 136 11.02 -5.26 -1.46
CA SER A 136 9.69 -5.02 -2.01
C SER A 136 9.25 -6.21 -2.86
N PHE A 137 8.01 -6.69 -2.68
CA PHE A 137 7.44 -7.67 -3.59
C PHE A 137 7.20 -7.07 -4.97
N HIS A 138 7.33 -7.90 -6.00
CA HIS A 138 6.82 -7.53 -7.32
C HIS A 138 5.28 -7.34 -7.23
N PRO A 139 4.72 -6.22 -7.73
CA PRO A 139 3.30 -5.90 -7.54
C PRO A 139 2.32 -6.93 -8.09
N ARG A 140 2.75 -7.76 -9.05
CA ARG A 140 1.94 -8.83 -9.66
C ARG A 140 2.20 -10.22 -9.09
N ASN A 141 3.40 -10.52 -8.59
CA ASN A 141 3.82 -11.88 -8.25
C ASN A 141 4.67 -11.89 -6.98
N SER A 142 4.12 -12.46 -5.91
CA SER A 142 4.77 -12.51 -4.59
C SER A 142 5.98 -13.45 -4.52
N ARG A 143 6.29 -14.18 -5.59
CA ARG A 143 7.51 -15.00 -5.67
C ARG A 143 8.73 -14.24 -6.20
N ILE A 144 8.55 -12.99 -6.61
CA ILE A 144 9.62 -12.13 -7.10
C ILE A 144 9.75 -10.98 -6.12
N ILE A 145 10.97 -10.73 -5.66
CA ILE A 145 11.25 -9.60 -4.77
C ILE A 145 12.42 -8.78 -5.31
N LEU A 146 12.40 -7.49 -5.02
CA LEU A 146 13.50 -6.56 -5.22
C LEU A 146 14.11 -6.24 -3.86
N VAL A 147 15.44 -6.23 -3.79
CA VAL A 147 16.18 -6.03 -2.55
C VAL A 147 17.28 -4.99 -2.77
N VAL A 148 17.43 -4.06 -1.83
CA VAL A 148 18.51 -3.06 -1.80
C VAL A 148 19.38 -3.30 -0.58
N LEU A 149 20.69 -3.37 -0.79
CA LEU A 149 21.69 -3.67 0.22
C LEU A 149 22.49 -2.43 0.61
N SER A 150 22.97 -2.39 1.85
CA SER A 150 23.78 -1.26 2.35
C SER A 150 25.15 -1.10 1.71
N CYS A 151 25.62 -2.11 0.98
CA CYS A 151 26.82 -2.03 0.14
C CYS A 151 26.58 -1.29 -1.19
N GLY A 152 25.38 -0.76 -1.42
CA GLY A 152 25.06 -0.01 -2.62
C GLY A 152 24.66 -0.88 -3.81
N GLU A 153 24.22 -2.11 -3.55
CA GLU A 153 23.79 -3.08 -4.55
C GLU A 153 22.28 -3.27 -4.49
N ALA A 154 21.68 -3.55 -5.64
CA ALA A 154 20.29 -3.97 -5.74
C ALA A 154 20.21 -5.30 -6.50
N ALA A 155 19.30 -6.16 -6.09
CA ALA A 155 19.13 -7.48 -6.67
C ALA A 155 17.65 -7.85 -6.75
N ILE A 156 17.29 -8.57 -7.81
CA ILE A 156 16.01 -9.26 -7.95
C ILE A 156 16.22 -10.71 -7.49
N VAL A 157 15.36 -11.19 -6.60
CA VAL A 157 15.33 -12.59 -6.19
C VAL A 157 14.05 -13.21 -6.72
N ASP A 158 14.22 -14.23 -7.56
CA ASP A 158 13.13 -15.03 -8.10
C ASP A 158 13.06 -16.36 -7.35
N MET A 159 11.98 -16.55 -6.58
CA MET A 159 11.75 -17.75 -5.77
C MET A 159 10.96 -18.84 -6.53
N ARG A 160 10.69 -18.66 -7.83
CA ARG A 160 10.03 -19.68 -8.66
C ARG A 160 10.98 -20.85 -8.97
N LYS A 161 10.44 -21.94 -9.51
CA LYS A 161 11.25 -23.10 -9.92
C LYS A 161 12.23 -22.68 -11.02
N GLY A 162 13.52 -22.83 -10.74
CA GLY A 162 14.60 -22.39 -11.65
C GLY A 162 14.96 -20.90 -11.54
N GLY A 163 14.32 -20.17 -10.63
CA GLY A 163 14.69 -18.80 -10.26
C GLY A 163 15.98 -18.75 -9.43
N GLY A 164 16.53 -17.55 -9.30
CA GLY A 164 17.76 -17.30 -8.57
C GLY A 164 17.88 -15.87 -8.08
N LYS A 165 19.05 -15.53 -7.55
CA LYS A 165 19.40 -14.16 -7.17
C LYS A 165 20.14 -13.50 -8.32
N TYR A 166 19.60 -12.39 -8.80
CA TYR A 166 20.13 -11.66 -9.95
C TYR A 166 20.42 -10.22 -9.54
N ARG A 167 21.70 -9.87 -9.51
CA ARG A 167 22.13 -8.49 -9.29
C ARG A 167 21.73 -7.59 -10.48
N LEU A 168 21.30 -6.38 -10.18
CA LEU A 168 21.02 -5.36 -11.20
C LEU A 168 22.31 -4.82 -11.80
N GLU A 169 22.24 -4.29 -13.03
CA GLU A 169 23.39 -3.67 -13.69
C GLU A 169 23.97 -2.51 -12.84
N ASP A 170 25.30 -2.45 -12.78
CA ASP A 170 26.00 -1.42 -12.02
C ASP A 170 25.87 -0.05 -12.69
N VAL A 171 25.54 0.96 -11.87
CA VAL A 171 25.53 2.34 -12.32
C VAL A 171 26.96 2.88 -12.24
N LEU A 172 27.55 3.19 -13.38
CA LEU A 172 28.90 3.76 -13.48
C LEU A 172 28.84 5.29 -13.59
N ASP A 173 29.86 5.95 -13.06
CA ASP A 173 30.08 7.39 -13.27
C ASP A 173 30.56 7.64 -14.70
N GLU A 174 29.82 8.45 -15.45
CA GLU A 174 30.12 8.77 -16.85
C GLU A 174 31.04 9.99 -16.97
N ASP A 175 31.16 10.80 -15.93
CA ASP A 175 32.00 12.01 -15.90
C ASP A 175 33.50 11.67 -15.73
N GLU A 176 33.82 10.42 -15.37
CA GLU A 176 35.18 9.92 -15.24
C GLU A 176 35.70 9.28 -16.55
N THR A 177 37.00 9.46 -16.82
CA THR A 177 37.66 8.84 -17.97
C THR A 177 37.43 7.33 -18.01
N ALA A 178 37.31 6.74 -19.20
CA ALA A 178 36.97 5.32 -19.40
C ALA A 178 37.84 4.32 -18.61
N VAL A 179 39.05 4.72 -18.18
CA VAL A 179 40.00 3.89 -17.42
C VAL A 179 39.69 3.86 -15.91
N ASN A 180 38.87 4.78 -15.40
CA ASN A 180 38.65 4.96 -13.96
C ASN A 180 37.18 5.07 -13.54
N ARG A 181 36.22 4.57 -14.34
CA ARG A 181 34.78 4.68 -14.00
C ARG A 181 34.48 4.03 -12.66
N LYS A 182 34.19 4.86 -11.64
CA LYS A 182 33.79 4.39 -10.33
C LYS A 182 32.34 3.93 -10.33
N ARG A 183 32.07 2.86 -9.57
CA ARG A 183 30.73 2.37 -9.29
C ARG A 183 29.98 3.35 -8.37
N ILE A 184 28.78 3.75 -8.78
CA ILE A 184 27.87 4.58 -8.00
C ILE A 184 26.97 3.67 -7.16
N SER A 185 26.84 3.97 -5.88
CA SER A 185 26.02 3.22 -4.94
C SER A 185 24.52 3.43 -5.21
N MET A 186 23.76 2.34 -5.31
CA MET A 186 22.30 2.37 -5.31
C MET A 186 21.79 2.51 -3.87
N THR A 187 20.91 3.48 -3.61
CA THR A 187 20.48 3.84 -2.25
C THR A 187 19.05 3.44 -1.94
N CYS A 188 18.19 3.41 -2.96
CA CYS A 188 16.79 3.00 -2.86
C CYS A 188 16.33 2.48 -4.22
N ALA A 189 15.36 1.56 -4.21
CA ALA A 189 14.76 1.04 -5.42
C ALA A 189 13.34 0.57 -5.15
N ASP A 190 12.45 0.72 -6.12
CA ASP A 190 11.11 0.17 -6.07
C ASP A 190 10.63 -0.22 -7.47
N PHE A 191 9.67 -1.15 -7.53
CA PHE A 191 8.98 -1.47 -8.77
C PHE A 191 8.01 -0.34 -9.14
N SER A 192 7.79 -0.12 -10.44
CA SER A 192 6.61 0.63 -10.87
C SER A 192 5.34 -0.05 -10.35
N PRO A 193 4.22 0.65 -10.09
CA PRO A 193 3.01 0.03 -9.55
C PRO A 193 2.45 -1.12 -10.39
N CYS A 194 2.68 -1.11 -11.70
CA CYS A 194 2.31 -2.20 -12.61
C CYS A 194 3.35 -3.33 -12.69
N GLY A 195 4.54 -3.16 -12.10
CA GLY A 195 5.65 -4.12 -12.08
C GLY A 195 6.48 -4.17 -13.37
N SER A 196 6.22 -3.27 -14.33
CA SER A 196 6.88 -3.30 -15.64
C SER A 196 8.36 -2.90 -15.60
N ARG A 197 8.77 -2.10 -14.62
CA ARG A 197 10.10 -1.47 -14.53
C ARG A 197 10.55 -1.39 -13.08
N VAL A 198 11.86 -1.28 -12.89
CA VAL A 198 12.48 -0.98 -11.59
C VAL A 198 13.09 0.41 -11.65
N TYR A 199 12.75 1.26 -10.69
CA TYR A 199 13.32 2.59 -10.55
C TYR A 199 14.31 2.57 -9.39
N VAL A 200 15.51 3.09 -9.64
CA VAL A 200 16.62 3.06 -8.68
C VAL A 200 17.17 4.46 -8.47
N GLY A 201 17.14 4.92 -7.23
CA GLY A 201 17.84 6.12 -6.79
C GLY A 201 19.28 5.81 -6.40
N THR A 202 20.18 6.73 -6.73
CA THR A 202 21.62 6.56 -6.49
C THR A 202 22.17 7.62 -5.53
N SER A 203 23.36 7.35 -4.98
CA SER A 203 24.05 8.23 -4.03
C SER A 203 24.51 9.56 -4.62
N ASN A 204 24.61 9.67 -5.95
CA ASN A 204 24.98 10.91 -6.62
C ASN A 204 23.77 11.72 -7.12
N GLY A 205 22.54 11.25 -6.91
CA GLY A 205 21.32 11.96 -7.30
C GLY A 205 20.77 11.64 -8.69
N MET A 206 21.24 10.55 -9.30
CA MET A 206 20.68 10.01 -10.54
C MET A 206 19.55 9.02 -10.22
N LEU A 207 18.45 9.13 -10.95
CA LEU A 207 17.39 8.14 -11.04
C LEU A 207 17.63 7.29 -12.29
N VAL A 208 17.64 5.97 -12.12
CA VAL A 208 17.90 5.01 -13.19
C VAL A 208 16.70 4.08 -13.32
N VAL A 209 16.25 3.86 -14.56
CA VAL A 209 15.16 2.92 -14.89
C VAL A 209 15.77 1.67 -15.46
N ILE A 210 15.44 0.52 -14.89
CA ILE A 210 15.98 -0.79 -15.26
C ILE A 210 14.83 -1.72 -15.66
N ASP A 211 15.06 -2.53 -16.70
CA ASP A 211 14.16 -3.63 -17.06
C ASP A 211 14.38 -4.80 -16.07
N PRO A 212 13.34 -5.27 -15.35
CA PRO A 212 13.51 -6.34 -14.36
C PRO A 212 13.90 -7.70 -14.96
N VAL A 213 13.64 -7.95 -16.25
CA VAL A 213 13.92 -9.24 -16.91
C VAL A 213 15.34 -9.22 -17.48
N THR A 214 15.66 -8.22 -18.31
CA THR A 214 17.01 -8.14 -18.92
C THR A 214 18.05 -7.65 -17.90
N ARG A 215 17.60 -6.91 -16.87
CA ARG A 215 18.40 -6.22 -15.84
C ARG A 215 19.28 -5.11 -16.39
N GLN A 216 19.00 -4.67 -17.62
CA GLN A 216 19.70 -3.58 -18.28
C GLN A 216 19.10 -2.23 -17.93
N ILE A 217 19.95 -1.21 -17.89
CA ILE A 217 19.56 0.18 -17.73
C ILE A 217 18.91 0.68 -19.01
N LEU A 218 17.66 1.12 -18.91
CA LEU A 218 16.88 1.68 -20.01
C LEU A 218 17.03 3.20 -20.09
N GLN A 219 16.98 3.88 -18.93
CA GLN A 219 16.96 5.34 -18.87
C GLN A 219 17.74 5.85 -17.65
N ARG A 220 18.36 7.01 -17.80
CA ARG A 220 19.07 7.74 -16.74
C ARG A 220 18.58 9.18 -16.70
N ALA A 221 18.28 9.67 -15.50
CA ALA A 221 17.88 11.06 -15.28
C ALA A 221 18.58 11.63 -14.04
N LYS A 222 19.34 12.71 -14.22
CA LYS A 222 19.95 13.44 -13.11
C LYS A 222 18.91 14.35 -12.47
N LEU A 223 18.49 14.05 -11.24
CA LEU A 223 17.44 14.81 -10.53
C LEU A 223 18.00 15.76 -9.47
N ALA A 224 19.12 15.37 -8.86
CA ALA A 224 19.77 16.12 -7.81
C ALA A 224 21.29 15.98 -7.92
N ASN A 225 22.01 16.90 -7.28
CA ASN A 225 23.46 16.79 -7.06
C ASN A 225 23.79 16.03 -5.77
N SER A 226 22.77 15.43 -5.15
CA SER A 226 22.82 14.82 -3.83
C SER A 226 22.07 13.49 -3.86
N GLY A 227 22.42 12.55 -2.98
CA GLY A 227 21.88 11.19 -3.04
C GLY A 227 20.37 11.13 -2.87
N ILE A 228 19.70 10.36 -3.75
CA ILE A 228 18.29 10.03 -3.59
C ILE A 228 18.16 9.06 -2.41
N ARG A 229 17.17 9.23 -1.55
CA ARG A 229 16.97 8.46 -0.32
C ARG A 229 15.76 7.55 -0.38
N GLN A 230 14.66 8.03 -0.97
CA GLN A 230 13.39 7.32 -1.04
C GLN A 230 12.71 7.61 -2.37
N LEU A 231 11.93 6.63 -2.83
CA LEU A 231 11.05 6.67 -3.98
C LEU A 231 9.65 6.29 -3.49
N SER A 232 8.62 6.99 -3.96
CA SER A 232 7.23 6.60 -3.76
C SER A 232 6.46 6.87 -5.04
N PHE A 233 5.68 5.91 -5.49
CA PHE A 233 4.75 6.09 -6.60
C PHE A 233 3.38 6.50 -6.10
N ASP A 234 2.63 7.19 -6.95
CA ASP A 234 1.20 7.33 -6.78
C ASP A 234 0.48 6.01 -7.09
N THR A 235 -0.81 5.97 -6.75
CA THR A 235 -1.65 4.79 -7.02
C THR A 235 -1.79 4.50 -8.50
N SER A 236 -1.66 5.49 -9.39
CA SER A 236 -1.77 5.33 -10.85
C SER A 236 -0.48 4.81 -11.51
N GLY A 237 0.68 5.10 -10.92
CA GLY A 237 2.01 4.82 -11.47
C GLY A 237 2.54 5.86 -12.45
N PHE A 238 1.82 6.95 -12.70
CA PHE A 238 2.27 8.06 -13.56
C PHE A 238 3.02 9.14 -12.80
N HIS A 239 2.97 9.16 -11.47
CA HIS A 239 3.69 10.15 -10.68
C HIS A 239 4.67 9.48 -9.73
N LEU A 240 5.88 10.03 -9.67
CA LEU A 240 6.94 9.57 -8.78
C LEU A 240 7.40 10.72 -7.90
N LEU A 241 7.31 10.49 -6.59
CA LEU A 241 7.88 11.37 -5.59
C LEU A 241 9.24 10.83 -5.17
N THR A 242 10.23 11.72 -5.15
CA THR A 242 11.60 11.40 -4.73
C THR A 242 12.04 12.30 -3.60
N SER A 243 12.70 11.72 -2.60
CA SER A 243 13.39 12.45 -1.54
C SER A 243 14.90 12.38 -1.77
N ALA A 244 15.60 13.49 -1.57
CA ALA A 244 17.05 13.56 -1.67
C ALA A 244 17.69 14.22 -0.44
N THR A 245 18.99 14.01 -0.26
CA THR A 245 19.75 14.56 0.88
C THR A 245 19.80 16.10 0.91
N ASP A 246 19.48 16.76 -0.20
CA ASP A 246 19.35 18.22 -0.30
C ASP A 246 18.06 18.79 0.26
N ARG A 247 17.27 17.97 0.97
CA ARG A 247 16.07 18.38 1.73
C ARG A 247 14.92 18.88 0.85
N ALA A 248 14.97 18.58 -0.44
CA ALA A 248 13.89 18.85 -1.37
C ALA A 248 13.22 17.54 -1.79
N LEU A 249 11.89 17.53 -1.73
CA LEU A 249 11.06 16.52 -2.37
C LEU A 249 10.79 16.95 -3.79
N ARG A 250 10.84 16.01 -4.74
CA ARG A 250 10.59 16.29 -6.16
C ARG A 250 9.52 15.36 -6.67
N LEU A 251 8.49 15.95 -7.25
CA LEU A 251 7.42 15.25 -7.95
C LEU A 251 7.75 15.23 -9.44
N LEU A 252 7.72 14.04 -10.03
CA LEU A 252 7.95 13.81 -11.44
C LEU A 252 6.72 13.16 -12.05
N HIS A 253 6.40 13.52 -13.28
CA HIS A 253 5.50 12.76 -14.13
C HIS A 253 6.32 11.78 -14.97
N ILE A 254 5.81 10.56 -15.08
CA ILE A 254 6.39 9.45 -15.80
C ILE A 254 5.55 9.22 -17.04
N ASP A 255 6.13 9.46 -18.21
CA ASP A 255 5.51 9.02 -19.45
C ASP A 255 5.74 7.51 -19.62
N PRO A 256 4.67 6.70 -19.63
CA PRO A 256 4.77 5.24 -19.77
C PRO A 256 5.30 4.79 -21.13
N LEU A 257 5.19 5.61 -22.18
CA LEU A 257 5.54 5.23 -23.55
C LEU A 257 6.96 5.65 -23.94
N THR A 258 7.45 6.77 -23.40
CA THR A 258 8.81 7.26 -23.68
C THR A 258 9.77 7.02 -22.53
N LEU A 259 9.27 6.59 -21.37
CA LEU A 259 10.02 6.57 -20.10
C LEU A 259 10.61 7.93 -19.71
N SER A 260 10.11 9.03 -20.32
CA SER A 260 10.56 10.36 -20.00
C SER A 260 10.08 10.76 -18.60
N LEU A 261 10.95 11.51 -17.91
CA LEU A 261 10.74 11.93 -16.54
C LEU A 261 10.68 13.45 -16.53
N SER A 262 9.47 14.00 -16.47
CA SER A 262 9.25 15.45 -16.45
C SER A 262 9.07 15.93 -15.00
N PRO A 263 9.88 16.90 -14.53
CA PRO A 263 9.69 17.47 -13.20
C PRO A 263 8.43 18.35 -13.16
N LEU A 264 7.57 18.12 -12.18
CA LEU A 264 6.35 18.90 -11.95
C LEU A 264 6.56 19.92 -10.82
N HIS A 265 6.82 19.43 -9.61
CA HIS A 265 6.89 20.25 -8.40
C HIS A 265 8.12 19.93 -7.56
N ARG A 266 8.54 20.93 -6.79
CA ARG A 266 9.60 20.80 -5.79
C ARG A 266 9.10 21.32 -4.45
N PHE A 267 8.98 20.43 -3.47
CA PHE A 267 8.54 20.77 -2.11
C PHE A 267 9.74 20.86 -1.18
N GLN A 268 9.78 21.90 -0.34
CA GLN A 268 10.81 22.09 0.67
C GLN A 268 10.33 23.05 1.76
N ASP A 269 10.83 22.87 2.98
CA ASP A 269 10.66 23.87 4.03
C ASP A 269 11.73 24.96 3.84
N LEU A 270 11.30 26.10 3.27
CA LEU A 270 12.19 27.23 2.99
C LEU A 270 12.72 27.92 4.25
N ILE A 271 11.99 27.79 5.37
CA ILE A 271 12.27 28.51 6.61
C ILE A 271 13.28 27.71 7.43
N ASN A 272 12.94 26.48 7.82
CA ASN A 272 13.79 25.68 8.70
C ASN A 272 14.78 24.78 7.93
N ARG A 273 14.61 24.64 6.60
CA ARG A 273 15.40 23.74 5.75
C ARG A 273 15.36 22.32 6.32
N THR A 274 14.17 21.79 6.50
CA THR A 274 13.90 20.53 7.19
C THR A 274 14.22 19.32 6.31
N PRO A 275 15.00 18.32 6.80
CA PRO A 275 15.16 17.05 6.10
C PRO A 275 13.91 16.17 6.22
N TRP A 276 13.76 15.20 5.31
CA TRP A 276 12.59 14.32 5.25
C TRP A 276 12.97 12.88 5.56
N ASN A 277 12.36 12.28 6.57
CA ASN A 277 12.56 10.89 6.97
C ASN A 277 11.61 9.92 6.24
N SER A 278 10.45 10.41 5.82
CA SER A 278 9.45 9.63 5.08
C SER A 278 8.72 10.50 4.09
N ILE A 279 8.27 9.89 3.01
CA ILE A 279 7.48 10.51 1.95
C ILE A 279 6.33 9.59 1.58
N GLY A 280 5.28 10.15 1.00
CA GLY A 280 4.17 9.35 0.49
C GLY A 280 3.11 10.19 -0.20
N PHE A 281 2.15 9.50 -0.79
CA PHE A 281 0.94 10.08 -1.34
C PHE A 281 -0.24 9.75 -0.43
N SER A 282 -1.24 10.62 -0.46
CA SER A 282 -2.60 10.28 -0.09
C SER A 282 -3.16 9.15 -0.96
N GLY A 283 -4.21 8.48 -0.49
CA GLY A 283 -4.82 7.34 -1.19
C GLY A 283 -5.36 7.67 -2.59
N ASP A 284 -5.93 8.86 -2.75
CA ASP A 284 -6.39 9.42 -4.03
C ASP A 284 -5.29 10.12 -4.83
N ALA A 285 -4.07 10.21 -4.27
CA ALA A 285 -2.92 10.90 -4.82
C ALA A 285 -3.07 12.42 -4.99
N GLU A 286 -4.06 13.07 -4.37
CA GLU A 286 -4.25 14.51 -4.47
C GLU A 286 -3.27 15.29 -3.58
N TYR A 287 -2.88 14.69 -2.46
CA TYR A 287 -1.88 15.23 -1.54
C TYR A 287 -0.58 14.44 -1.53
N VAL A 288 0.51 15.16 -1.29
CA VAL A 288 1.85 14.66 -1.01
C VAL A 288 2.19 14.93 0.44
N MET A 289 2.79 13.95 1.13
CA MET A 289 3.26 14.11 2.50
C MET A 289 4.77 14.00 2.65
N GLY A 290 5.30 14.69 3.66
CA GLY A 290 6.70 14.62 4.09
C GLY A 290 6.80 14.58 5.61
N GLY A 291 7.31 13.47 6.16
CA GLY A 291 7.62 13.32 7.58
C GLY A 291 8.92 14.06 7.92
N ALA A 292 8.82 15.09 8.74
CA ALA A 292 9.94 15.97 9.06
C ALA A 292 10.94 15.31 10.02
N ALA A 293 12.23 15.38 9.68
CA ALA A 293 13.33 14.90 10.51
C ALA A 293 13.76 15.93 11.56
N HIS A 294 12.78 16.51 12.28
CA HIS A 294 13.06 17.45 13.37
C HIS A 294 13.56 16.72 14.61
N LYS A 295 14.51 17.32 15.34
CA LYS A 295 15.11 16.72 16.54
C LYS A 295 14.28 16.88 17.81
N MET A 296 13.30 17.78 17.83
CA MET A 296 12.53 18.15 19.02
C MET A 296 11.04 18.37 18.72
N ALA A 297 10.57 17.86 17.57
CA ALA A 297 9.18 18.02 17.13
C ALA A 297 8.79 16.84 16.23
N HIS A 298 7.52 16.49 16.28
CA HIS A 298 6.94 15.42 15.49
C HIS A 298 6.00 16.02 14.44
N ASN A 299 6.55 16.42 13.29
CA ASN A 299 5.75 17.13 12.29
C ASN A 299 5.61 16.35 10.99
N VAL A 300 4.42 16.40 10.39
CA VAL A 300 4.16 15.90 9.03
C VAL A 300 3.65 17.05 8.18
N PHE A 301 4.32 17.31 7.07
CA PHE A 301 3.93 18.35 6.13
C PHE A 301 3.06 17.74 5.04
N ILE A 302 1.99 18.43 4.67
CA ILE A 302 1.05 18.01 3.64
C ILE A 302 0.95 19.13 2.60
N TRP A 303 1.28 18.79 1.35
CA TRP A 303 1.13 19.68 0.21
C TRP A 303 0.07 19.16 -0.75
N ASP A 304 -0.58 20.10 -1.42
CA ASP A 304 -1.40 19.80 -2.57
C ASP A 304 -0.50 19.43 -3.77
N ARG A 305 -0.77 18.29 -4.41
CA ARG A 305 0.06 17.75 -5.49
C ARG A 305 0.01 18.63 -6.73
N GLU A 306 -1.17 19.16 -7.08
CA GLU A 306 -1.39 19.88 -8.33
C GLU A 306 -0.91 21.33 -8.26
N SER A 307 -1.25 22.06 -7.19
CA SER A 307 -0.85 23.46 -7.02
C SER A 307 0.55 23.64 -6.43
N GLY A 308 1.08 22.62 -5.74
CA GLY A 308 2.37 22.70 -5.04
C GLY A 308 2.30 23.41 -3.68
N VAL A 309 1.12 23.86 -3.25
CA VAL A 309 0.93 24.69 -2.05
C VAL A 309 0.96 23.84 -0.78
N LEU A 310 1.60 24.36 0.28
CA LEU A 310 1.55 23.75 1.61
C LEU A 310 0.16 23.94 2.21
N VAL A 311 -0.57 22.84 2.43
CA VAL A 311 -1.94 22.83 2.93
C VAL A 311 -1.94 22.85 4.46
N LYS A 312 -1.16 21.96 5.07
CA LYS A 312 -1.15 21.76 6.52
C LYS A 312 0.20 21.27 7.01
N VAL A 313 0.56 21.68 8.22
CA VAL A 313 1.60 21.04 9.03
C VAL A 313 0.90 20.40 10.21
N LEU A 314 0.98 19.07 10.30
CA LEU A 314 0.49 18.32 11.45
C LEU A 314 1.54 18.40 12.55
N GLU A 315 1.14 18.90 13.72
CA GLU A 315 2.03 19.07 14.87
C GLU A 315 1.68 18.03 15.92
N GLY A 316 2.66 17.20 16.26
CA GLY A 316 2.50 16.07 17.16
C GLY A 316 3.19 16.26 18.49
N PRO A 317 3.48 15.15 19.20
CA PRO A 317 4.23 15.20 20.44
C PRO A 317 5.65 15.73 20.23
N LYS A 318 6.31 16.11 21.33
CA LYS A 318 7.67 16.67 21.31
C LYS A 318 8.75 15.58 21.19
N GLU A 319 8.56 14.66 20.25
CA GLU A 319 9.48 13.58 19.94
C GLU A 319 9.86 13.60 18.45
N PRO A 320 11.05 13.14 18.04
CA PRO A 320 11.40 13.07 16.63
C PRO A 320 10.59 12.01 15.90
N LEU A 321 10.08 12.35 14.72
CA LEU A 321 9.47 11.39 13.79
C LEU A 321 10.55 10.56 13.09
N ILE A 322 10.47 9.23 13.17
CA ILE A 322 11.37 8.30 12.47
C ILE A 322 10.81 7.87 11.12
N ALA A 323 9.54 7.47 11.09
CA ALA A 323 8.88 7.00 9.87
C ALA A 323 7.40 7.39 9.87
N CYS A 324 6.81 7.56 8.69
CA CYS A 324 5.36 7.69 8.56
C CYS A 324 4.84 7.13 7.23
N THR A 325 3.58 6.72 7.22
CA THR A 325 2.86 6.24 6.03
C THR A 325 1.43 6.78 6.05
N TRP A 326 0.90 7.04 4.86
CA TRP A 326 -0.50 7.38 4.68
C TRP A 326 -1.31 6.09 4.43
N HIS A 327 -2.53 6.06 4.94
CA HIS A 327 -3.48 4.96 4.71
C HIS A 327 -4.00 4.94 3.26
N PRO A 328 -3.97 3.80 2.55
CA PRO A 328 -4.21 3.75 1.10
C PRO A 328 -5.59 4.25 0.64
N THR A 329 -6.59 4.30 1.53
CA THR A 329 -7.99 4.69 1.18
C THR A 329 -8.62 5.74 2.11
N LYS A 330 -7.98 6.08 3.23
CA LYS A 330 -8.59 6.93 4.27
C LYS A 330 -7.64 8.09 4.58
N PRO A 331 -8.15 9.24 5.06
CA PRO A 331 -7.33 10.35 5.51
C PRO A 331 -6.72 10.05 6.89
N ILE A 332 -5.95 8.96 6.98
CA ILE A 332 -5.29 8.50 8.19
C ILE A 332 -3.79 8.42 7.91
N ILE A 333 -2.97 8.92 8.83
CA ILE A 333 -1.51 8.74 8.78
C ILE A 333 -1.11 7.93 10.00
N ALA A 334 -0.16 7.01 9.85
CA ALA A 334 0.53 6.37 10.97
C ALA A 334 1.97 6.87 10.99
N SER A 335 2.49 7.25 12.16
CA SER A 335 3.86 7.73 12.32
C SER A 335 4.53 7.14 13.55
N ILE A 336 5.81 6.79 13.44
CA ILE A 336 6.64 6.27 14.53
C ILE A 336 7.50 7.39 15.13
N THR A 337 7.59 7.42 16.45
CA THR A 337 8.52 8.26 17.23
C THR A 337 9.84 7.53 17.50
N THR A 338 10.85 8.26 17.99
CA THR A 338 12.11 7.64 18.45
C THR A 338 11.97 6.68 19.63
N SER A 339 10.92 6.81 20.44
CA SER A 339 10.60 5.84 21.49
C SER A 339 10.07 4.51 20.93
N GLY A 340 9.57 4.53 19.69
CA GLY A 340 9.02 3.36 18.99
C GLY A 340 7.49 3.32 18.97
N ASP A 341 6.84 4.26 19.67
CA ASP A 341 5.39 4.40 19.68
C ASP A 341 4.85 4.87 18.33
N ILE A 342 3.65 4.40 17.98
CA ILE A 342 2.97 4.76 16.75
C ILE A 342 1.84 5.72 17.07
N HIS A 343 1.87 6.91 16.50
CA HIS A 343 0.73 7.83 16.51
C HIS A 343 -0.11 7.66 15.26
N VAL A 344 -1.40 7.46 15.46
CA VAL A 344 -2.42 7.41 14.41
C VAL A 344 -3.09 8.79 14.33
N TRP A 345 -2.96 9.41 13.17
CA TRP A 345 -3.50 10.73 12.87
C TRP A 345 -4.80 10.56 12.10
N GLN A 346 -5.86 11.19 12.58
CA GLN A 346 -7.17 11.12 11.96
C GLN A 346 -7.94 12.40 12.28
N THR A 347 -8.82 12.83 11.37
CA THR A 347 -9.80 13.87 11.70
C THR A 347 -10.96 13.23 12.46
N SER A 348 -11.20 13.69 13.68
CA SER A 348 -12.42 13.35 14.40
C SER A 348 -13.62 13.99 13.69
N SER A 349 -14.47 13.18 13.07
CA SER A 349 -15.77 13.65 12.63
C SER A 349 -16.64 13.87 13.88
N PRO A 350 -17.21 15.06 14.10
CA PRO A 350 -18.19 15.24 15.16
C PRO A 350 -19.38 14.29 14.92
N ASP A 351 -19.98 13.81 16.00
CA ASP A 351 -21.17 12.97 15.92
C ASP A 351 -22.32 13.79 15.33
N ASN A 352 -22.86 13.35 14.19
CA ASN A 352 -24.00 14.01 13.56
C ASN A 352 -25.30 13.56 14.25
N TRP A 353 -25.96 14.46 14.97
CA TRP A 353 -27.20 14.10 15.68
C TRP A 353 -28.37 13.82 14.74
N ALA A 354 -28.34 14.35 13.52
CA ALA A 354 -29.33 14.04 12.48
C ALA A 354 -29.34 12.55 12.07
N ALA A 355 -28.25 11.82 12.32
CA ALA A 355 -28.21 10.39 12.05
C ALA A 355 -29.11 9.57 13.00
N PHE A 356 -29.52 10.09 14.16
CA PHE A 356 -30.35 9.34 15.11
C PHE A 356 -31.83 9.34 14.76
N ALA A 357 -32.31 10.31 13.97
CA ALA A 357 -33.72 10.45 13.63
C ALA A 357 -33.89 10.91 12.18
N PRO A 358 -34.45 10.06 11.29
CA PRO A 358 -34.78 10.47 9.93
C PRO A 358 -35.73 11.67 9.94
N GLY A 359 -35.36 12.73 9.21
CA GLY A 359 -36.11 14.00 9.17
C GLY A 359 -35.67 15.06 10.17
N PHE A 360 -34.68 14.76 11.04
CA PHE A 360 -33.98 15.76 11.81
C PHE A 360 -32.83 16.35 10.98
N GLU A 361 -32.67 17.67 11.01
CA GLU A 361 -31.55 18.37 10.37
C GLU A 361 -30.86 19.22 11.44
N GLU A 362 -29.54 19.10 11.53
CA GLU A 362 -28.74 19.91 12.42
C GLU A 362 -28.44 21.25 11.76
N LEU A 363 -28.82 22.35 12.42
CA LEU A 363 -28.63 23.70 11.92
C LEU A 363 -27.45 24.36 12.62
N GLU A 364 -26.46 24.83 11.85
CA GLU A 364 -25.37 25.64 12.38
C GLU A 364 -25.81 27.09 12.67
N GLU A 365 -26.78 27.59 11.88
CA GLU A 365 -27.38 28.92 12.02
C GLU A 365 -28.90 28.83 11.97
N ASN A 366 -29.58 29.81 12.57
CA ASN A 366 -31.06 29.85 12.55
C ASN A 366 -31.57 29.99 11.11
N VAL A 367 -32.44 29.08 10.69
CA VAL A 367 -33.17 29.15 9.42
C VAL A 367 -34.56 29.71 9.69
N GLU A 368 -34.96 30.72 8.92
CA GLU A 368 -36.32 31.24 8.94
C GLU A 368 -37.25 30.25 8.24
N TYR A 369 -38.33 29.86 8.91
CA TYR A 369 -39.29 28.91 8.38
C TYR A 369 -40.15 29.59 7.31
N ASP A 370 -40.13 29.05 6.09
CA ASP A 370 -41.02 29.47 5.01
C ASP A 370 -42.24 28.53 4.99
N GLU A 371 -43.38 29.03 5.47
CA GLU A 371 -44.63 28.28 5.59
C GLU A 371 -45.11 27.87 4.18
N ARG A 372 -45.29 26.57 3.95
CA ARG A 372 -45.78 26.09 2.65
C ARG A 372 -47.30 26.24 2.57
N GLU A 373 -47.83 26.54 1.39
CA GLU A 373 -49.26 26.77 1.18
C GLU A 373 -50.13 25.54 1.53
N ASP A 374 -49.55 24.33 1.43
CA ASP A 374 -50.19 23.04 1.68
C ASP A 374 -50.04 22.53 3.13
N GLU A 375 -49.34 23.26 4.01
CA GLU A 375 -49.08 22.83 5.39
C GLU A 375 -50.35 22.66 6.24
N PHE A 376 -51.40 23.43 5.91
CA PHE A 376 -52.69 23.38 6.59
C PHE A 376 -53.75 22.57 5.84
N ASP A 377 -53.40 21.99 4.69
CA ASP A 377 -54.30 21.17 3.90
C ASP A 377 -54.34 19.73 4.45
N ILE A 378 -55.52 19.12 4.42
CA ILE A 378 -55.70 17.70 4.76
C ILE A 378 -55.47 16.91 3.47
N GLU A 379 -54.31 16.24 3.35
CA GLU A 379 -54.04 15.35 2.22
C GLU A 379 -55.01 14.14 2.22
N ASP A 380 -55.44 13.74 1.02
CA ASP A 380 -56.29 12.56 0.82
C ASP A 380 -55.43 11.28 0.89
N GLU A 381 -55.77 10.37 1.81
CA GLU A 381 -55.03 9.10 2.06
C GLU A 381 -54.85 8.27 0.77
N THR A 382 -55.78 8.40 -0.18
CA THR A 382 -55.73 7.69 -1.45
C THR A 382 -54.61 8.16 -2.37
N GLU A 383 -54.31 9.46 -2.40
CA GLU A 383 -53.24 10.01 -3.25
C GLU A 383 -51.85 9.78 -2.63
N LEU A 384 -51.75 9.74 -1.28
CA LEU A 384 -50.52 9.39 -0.57
C LEU A 384 -50.11 7.93 -0.83
N ASN A 385 -51.06 7.00 -0.76
CA ASN A 385 -50.80 5.58 -1.04
C ASN A 385 -50.43 5.37 -2.51
N ARG A 386 -51.09 6.08 -3.44
CA ARG A 386 -50.73 6.02 -4.87
C ARG A 386 -49.31 6.51 -5.15
N ARG A 387 -48.83 7.52 -4.40
CA ARG A 387 -47.43 7.99 -4.48
C ARG A 387 -46.45 6.94 -3.95
N LYS A 388 -46.74 6.30 -2.82
CA LYS A 388 -45.91 5.22 -2.25
C LYS A 388 -45.81 4.01 -3.17
N ASP A 389 -46.94 3.55 -3.70
CA ASP A 389 -46.98 2.39 -4.60
C ASP A 389 -46.12 2.63 -5.87
N LEU A 390 -46.06 3.88 -6.36
CA LEU A 390 -45.21 4.26 -7.50
C LEU A 390 -43.70 4.33 -7.16
N GLU A 391 -43.34 4.59 -5.90
CA GLU A 391 -41.96 4.64 -5.42
C GLU A 391 -41.40 3.25 -5.08
N GLU A 392 -42.25 2.29 -4.71
CA GLU A 392 -41.84 0.94 -4.30
C GLU A 392 -41.48 0.01 -5.47
N ASP A 393 -41.85 0.36 -6.71
CA ASP A 393 -41.57 -0.42 -7.94
C ASP A 393 -40.13 -0.22 -8.50
N ILE A 394 -39.16 0.11 -7.65
CA ILE A 394 -37.76 0.26 -8.05
C ILE A 394 -37.06 -1.10 -8.02
N THR A 395 -36.40 -1.46 -9.13
CA THR A 395 -35.56 -2.67 -9.19
C THR A 395 -34.28 -2.45 -8.38
N ILE A 396 -34.07 -3.26 -7.34
CA ILE A 396 -32.89 -3.19 -6.46
C ILE A 396 -31.96 -4.36 -6.76
N ASP A 397 -30.68 -4.05 -7.01
CA ASP A 397 -29.62 -5.05 -7.09
C ASP A 397 -28.91 -5.16 -5.74
N LEU A 398 -28.91 -6.36 -5.15
CA LEU A 398 -28.29 -6.66 -3.86
C LEU A 398 -26.98 -7.44 -4.00
N LEU A 399 -26.68 -7.98 -5.18
CA LEU A 399 -25.61 -8.96 -5.38
C LEU A 399 -24.40 -8.36 -6.07
N THR A 400 -24.60 -7.37 -6.94
CA THR A 400 -23.49 -6.78 -7.67
C THR A 400 -22.66 -5.88 -6.75
N PRO A 401 -21.38 -6.20 -6.49
CA PRO A 401 -20.53 -5.32 -5.72
C PRO A 401 -20.27 -4.03 -6.49
N GLN A 402 -20.27 -2.89 -5.78
CA GLN A 402 -20.00 -1.60 -6.40
C GLN A 402 -18.59 -1.56 -7.02
N GLU A 403 -18.55 -1.30 -8.32
CA GLU A 403 -17.35 -1.40 -9.15
C GLU A 403 -16.16 -0.54 -8.69
N ASP A 404 -16.41 0.58 -8.01
CA ASP A 404 -15.39 1.54 -7.53
C ASP A 404 -15.19 1.57 -6.00
N ALA A 405 -15.66 0.54 -5.28
CA ALA A 405 -15.58 0.53 -3.82
C ALA A 405 -14.13 0.47 -3.27
N PHE A 406 -13.15 0.04 -4.07
CA PHE A 406 -11.78 -0.25 -3.60
C PHE A 406 -10.70 0.18 -4.60
N PRO A 407 -9.47 0.47 -4.14
CA PRO A 407 -8.34 0.79 -5.00
C PRO A 407 -8.11 -0.28 -6.07
N ARG A 408 -8.38 0.09 -7.32
CA ARG A 408 -8.22 -0.82 -8.46
C ARG A 408 -6.74 -1.05 -8.75
N ARG A 409 -6.47 -2.21 -9.34
CA ARG A 409 -5.12 -2.62 -9.76
C ARG A 409 -4.64 -1.72 -10.91
N THR A 410 -3.45 -1.16 -10.80
CA THR A 410 -2.80 -0.53 -11.97
C THR A 410 -2.48 -1.60 -13.00
N ARG A 411 -3.13 -1.49 -14.17
CA ARG A 411 -2.85 -2.35 -15.30
C ARG A 411 -1.64 -1.77 -16.06
N PRO A 412 -0.69 -2.61 -16.50
CA PRO A 412 0.32 -2.15 -17.44
C PRO A 412 -0.38 -1.65 -18.71
N ILE A 413 0.15 -0.61 -19.33
CA ILE A 413 -0.35 -0.14 -20.62
C ILE A 413 0.05 -1.19 -21.66
N LEU A 414 -0.92 -2.02 -22.05
CA LEU A 414 -0.75 -3.11 -23.01
C LEU A 414 -1.16 -2.73 -24.43
N SER A 415 -1.88 -1.61 -24.60
CA SER A 415 -2.35 -1.09 -25.88
C SER A 415 -2.11 0.41 -25.98
N LEU A 416 -1.67 0.87 -27.15
CA LEU A 416 -1.71 2.29 -27.48
C LEU A 416 -3.17 2.72 -27.59
N PRO A 417 -3.62 3.79 -26.92
CA PRO A 417 -4.86 4.46 -27.27
C PRO A 417 -4.87 4.77 -28.78
N SER A 418 -6.00 4.50 -29.44
CA SER A 418 -6.18 4.73 -30.89
C SER A 418 -5.97 6.20 -31.32
N ASN A 419 -5.92 7.11 -30.35
CA ASN A 419 -5.85 8.56 -30.54
C ASN A 419 -4.44 9.14 -30.37
N ILE A 420 -3.39 8.31 -30.21
CA ILE A 420 -2.01 8.80 -30.14
C ILE A 420 -1.52 9.15 -31.55
N ILE A 421 -1.26 10.44 -31.77
CA ILE A 421 -0.59 10.95 -32.98
C ILE A 421 0.90 11.04 -32.66
N PHE A 422 1.70 10.15 -33.25
CA PHE A 422 3.16 10.23 -33.16
C PHE A 422 3.68 11.35 -34.06
N ALA A 423 4.73 12.05 -33.64
CA ALA A 423 5.30 13.12 -34.46
C ALA A 423 6.05 12.57 -35.69
N ASN A 424 6.54 11.32 -35.60
CA ASN A 424 7.20 10.60 -36.70
C ASN A 424 7.11 9.07 -36.53
N ASP A 425 7.46 8.33 -37.60
CA ASP A 425 7.44 6.87 -37.64
C ASP A 425 8.45 6.22 -36.67
N ASP A 426 9.54 6.92 -36.34
CA ASP A 426 10.58 6.42 -35.43
C ASP A 426 10.08 6.37 -33.97
N GLU A 427 9.39 7.41 -33.50
CA GLU A 427 8.74 7.47 -32.19
C GLU A 427 7.68 6.37 -32.06
N GLN A 428 6.91 6.14 -33.12
CA GLN A 428 5.92 5.05 -33.15
C GLN A 428 6.61 3.68 -33.00
N LEU A 429 7.70 3.44 -33.73
CA LEU A 429 8.44 2.19 -33.67
C LEU A 429 9.06 1.96 -32.28
N GLU A 430 9.59 3.01 -31.65
CA GLU A 430 10.14 2.97 -30.30
C GLU A 430 9.07 2.68 -29.25
N ALA A 431 7.92 3.35 -29.32
CA ALA A 431 6.78 3.09 -28.46
C ALA A 431 6.28 1.64 -28.58
N MET A 432 6.19 1.10 -29.80
CA MET A 432 5.82 -0.30 -30.04
C MET A 432 6.83 -1.28 -29.42
N ARG A 433 8.14 -1.00 -29.54
CA ARG A 433 9.18 -1.82 -28.88
C ARG A 433 9.03 -1.79 -27.36
N LEU A 434 8.77 -0.62 -26.79
CA LEU A 434 8.59 -0.48 -25.35
C LEU A 434 7.37 -1.26 -24.85
N ILE A 435 6.24 -1.18 -25.56
CA ILE A 435 5.04 -1.97 -25.25
C ILE A 435 5.31 -3.46 -25.35
N GLY A 436 6.05 -3.89 -26.37
CA GLY A 436 6.51 -5.28 -26.50
C GLY A 436 7.34 -5.73 -25.28
N SER A 437 8.26 -4.88 -24.80
CA SER A 437 9.00 -5.12 -23.56
C SER A 437 8.08 -5.17 -22.33
N ILE A 438 7.16 -4.21 -22.16
CA ILE A 438 6.19 -4.20 -21.05
C ILE A 438 5.35 -5.48 -21.04
N SER A 439 4.84 -5.90 -22.20
CA SER A 439 4.09 -7.15 -22.37
C SER A 439 4.94 -8.37 -22.01
N THR A 440 6.22 -8.37 -22.39
CA THR A 440 7.17 -9.44 -22.04
C THR A 440 7.39 -9.53 -20.54
N VAL A 441 7.60 -8.39 -19.87
CA VAL A 441 7.74 -8.32 -18.41
C VAL A 441 6.46 -8.77 -17.72
N ALA A 442 5.29 -8.35 -18.19
CA ALA A 442 4.00 -8.77 -17.64
C ALA A 442 3.81 -10.30 -17.74
N LYS A 443 4.06 -10.89 -18.92
CA LYS A 443 4.02 -12.34 -19.13
C LYS A 443 5.04 -13.08 -18.27
N TRP A 444 6.26 -12.54 -18.13
CA TRP A 444 7.27 -13.09 -17.25
C TRP A 444 6.78 -13.07 -15.80
N ALA A 445 6.21 -11.97 -15.32
CA ALA A 445 5.72 -11.85 -13.96
C ALA A 445 4.53 -12.77 -13.68
N ASP A 446 3.62 -12.95 -14.65
CA ASP A 446 2.42 -13.77 -14.49
C ASP A 446 2.70 -15.29 -14.58
N LYS A 447 3.94 -15.70 -14.88
CA LYS A 447 4.30 -17.12 -14.90
C LYS A 447 4.07 -17.78 -13.53
N ASP A 448 3.40 -18.93 -13.55
CA ASP A 448 3.06 -19.78 -12.38
C ASP A 448 2.06 -19.17 -11.37
N THR A 449 1.30 -18.15 -11.77
CA THR A 449 0.17 -17.62 -10.97
C THR A 449 -1.06 -18.56 -11.00
N ALA A 450 -1.27 -19.28 -12.11
CA ALA A 450 -2.45 -20.13 -12.34
C ALA A 450 -2.53 -21.42 -11.50
N VAL A 451 -1.48 -21.80 -10.76
CA VAL A 451 -1.38 -23.13 -10.10
C VAL A 451 -1.96 -23.13 -8.67
N TYR A 452 -2.30 -21.96 -8.11
CA TYR A 452 -2.91 -21.85 -6.78
C TYR A 452 -4.02 -20.80 -6.81
N GLY A 453 -5.27 -21.22 -7.02
CA GLY A 453 -6.50 -20.55 -6.56
C GLY A 453 -6.59 -19.01 -6.63
N ASP A 454 -5.93 -18.38 -7.58
CA ASP A 454 -5.98 -16.92 -7.78
C ASP A 454 -7.19 -16.66 -8.69
N ALA A 455 -8.39 -16.84 -8.13
CA ALA A 455 -9.65 -16.42 -8.74
C ALA A 455 -9.65 -14.89 -8.81
N VAL A 456 -8.91 -14.37 -9.79
CA VAL A 456 -9.09 -13.00 -10.25
C VAL A 456 -10.35 -13.01 -11.09
N VAL A 457 -11.33 -12.23 -10.62
CA VAL A 457 -12.49 -11.76 -11.37
C VAL A 457 -12.01 -11.23 -12.72
N ASN A 458 -12.06 -12.09 -13.73
CA ASN A 458 -12.07 -11.68 -15.13
C ASN A 458 -13.52 -11.28 -15.42
N GLY A 459 -13.85 -10.02 -15.12
CA GLY A 459 -14.89 -9.35 -15.88
C GLY A 459 -14.26 -9.02 -17.23
N ASP A 460 -14.65 -9.77 -18.26
CA ASP A 460 -14.76 -9.34 -19.66
C ASP A 460 -15.42 -10.48 -20.46
N GLU A 461 -16.71 -10.27 -20.75
CA GLU A 461 -17.50 -10.71 -21.91
C GLU A 461 -17.16 -12.06 -22.60
N GLU A 462 -17.93 -13.11 -22.26
CA GLU A 462 -18.38 -14.08 -23.27
C GLU A 462 -19.91 -14.20 -23.18
N LYS A 463 -20.61 -13.50 -24.08
CA LYS A 463 -21.94 -13.89 -24.54
C LYS A 463 -21.73 -14.99 -25.57
N GLU A 464 -22.21 -16.21 -25.31
CA GLU A 464 -23.05 -16.96 -26.26
C GLU A 464 -23.56 -18.30 -25.68
N GLU A 465 -24.83 -18.54 -25.97
CA GLU A 465 -25.60 -19.81 -25.99
C GLU A 465 -25.91 -20.56 -24.68
N PHE A 466 -27.08 -20.22 -24.13
CA PHE A 466 -27.91 -21.12 -23.34
C PHE A 466 -28.40 -22.31 -24.20
N GLY A 467 -28.06 -23.53 -23.78
CA GLY A 467 -28.69 -24.78 -24.20
C GLY A 467 -28.97 -25.63 -22.97
N GLU A 468 -30.26 -25.89 -22.72
CA GLU A 468 -30.80 -26.74 -21.65
C GLU A 468 -30.13 -28.11 -21.58
N ALA A 469 -29.71 -28.53 -20.37
CA ALA A 469 -29.92 -29.89 -19.87
C ALA A 469 -29.54 -30.04 -18.39
N ALA A 470 -30.52 -30.57 -17.64
CA ALA A 470 -30.40 -31.45 -16.48
C ALA A 470 -30.19 -30.85 -15.07
N GLU A 471 -31.33 -30.79 -14.39
CA GLU A 471 -31.56 -30.92 -12.95
C GLU A 471 -30.58 -31.84 -12.19
N GLY A 472 -30.16 -31.42 -11.00
CA GLY A 472 -29.71 -32.33 -9.94
C GLY A 472 -28.73 -31.75 -8.90
N ALA A 473 -29.23 -31.60 -7.66
CA ALA A 473 -28.51 -31.33 -6.38
C ALA A 473 -28.04 -29.88 -6.15
N ALA A 474 -28.71 -29.05 -5.35
CA ALA A 474 -28.87 -29.07 -3.88
C ALA A 474 -27.58 -28.72 -3.10
N ASP A 475 -27.61 -27.51 -2.55
CA ASP A 475 -26.96 -26.96 -1.34
C ASP A 475 -25.43 -26.90 -1.24
N GLY A 476 -24.92 -25.67 -1.08
CA GLY A 476 -23.56 -25.40 -0.56
C GLY A 476 -22.97 -24.07 -0.99
N ASP A 477 -23.61 -22.95 -0.65
CA ASP A 477 -22.98 -21.62 -0.67
C ASP A 477 -21.88 -21.55 0.41
N ASP A 478 -20.61 -21.68 0.01
CA ASP A 478 -19.44 -21.33 0.84
C ASP A 478 -18.67 -20.18 0.18
N TRP A 479 -19.20 -18.97 0.33
CA TRP A 479 -18.40 -17.73 0.23
C TRP A 479 -17.76 -17.44 1.59
N GLU A 480 -16.66 -18.13 1.92
CA GLU A 480 -15.78 -17.69 3.02
C GLU A 480 -14.90 -16.54 2.54
N GLY A 481 -15.42 -15.32 2.68
CA GLY A 481 -14.57 -14.14 2.81
C GLY A 481 -13.70 -14.31 4.06
N PHE A 482 -12.39 -14.37 3.86
CA PHE A 482 -11.41 -14.58 4.92
C PHE A 482 -11.52 -13.53 6.04
N TYR A 483 -12.14 -13.90 7.15
CA TYR A 483 -11.89 -13.28 8.45
C TYR A 483 -10.63 -13.93 9.04
N LEU A 484 -9.65 -13.12 9.48
CA LEU A 484 -8.72 -13.58 10.51
C LEU A 484 -9.57 -13.71 11.79
N SER A 485 -9.98 -14.94 12.11
CA SER A 485 -10.89 -15.24 13.23
C SER A 485 -10.44 -14.53 14.51
N GLN A 486 -11.31 -13.66 15.04
CA GLN A 486 -11.14 -12.92 16.29
C GLN A 486 -11.52 -13.74 17.55
N ASP A 487 -11.50 -15.07 17.49
CA ASP A 487 -11.87 -15.89 18.65
C ASP A 487 -10.74 -15.96 19.68
N LEU A 488 -10.64 -14.88 20.46
CA LEU A 488 -9.86 -14.79 21.69
C LEU A 488 -10.45 -13.69 22.58
N LEU A 489 -11.74 -13.80 22.95
CA LEU A 489 -12.34 -13.05 24.07
C LEU A 489 -13.73 -13.61 24.46
N SER A 490 -13.77 -14.82 25.00
CA SER A 490 -14.78 -15.20 25.99
C SER A 490 -14.18 -16.24 26.94
N ASP A 491 -14.64 -16.21 28.19
CA ASP A 491 -14.23 -17.05 29.33
C ASP A 491 -13.11 -16.51 30.24
N ILE A 492 -13.35 -15.30 30.79
CA ILE A 492 -13.00 -15.02 32.20
C ILE A 492 -14.26 -14.49 32.89
N ARG A 493 -15.16 -15.41 33.27
CA ARG A 493 -16.14 -15.26 34.36
C ARG A 493 -16.90 -16.58 34.50
N ASN A 494 -16.51 -17.38 35.48
CA ASN A 494 -17.39 -18.13 36.39
C ASN A 494 -16.56 -19.19 37.14
N ASP A 495 -15.79 -18.73 38.13
CA ASP A 495 -15.36 -19.59 39.24
C ASP A 495 -16.10 -19.12 40.51
N GLU A 496 -17.42 -19.28 40.52
CA GLU A 496 -18.19 -19.41 41.75
C GLU A 496 -19.18 -20.56 41.54
N GLU A 497 -19.01 -21.61 42.36
CA GLU A 497 -19.91 -22.76 42.62
C GLU A 497 -19.32 -24.14 42.33
N ALA A 498 -18.46 -24.63 43.23
CA ALA A 498 -18.46 -26.04 43.66
C ALA A 498 -17.59 -26.22 44.91
N GLY A 499 -18.21 -26.44 46.08
CA GLY A 499 -17.49 -26.85 47.29
C GLY A 499 -18.31 -26.69 48.57
N THR A 500 -19.28 -27.59 48.76
CA THR A 500 -19.86 -27.95 50.06
C THR A 500 -18.81 -28.41 51.05
#